data_AF-A0A0K2XGP8-F1
#
_entry.id   AF-A0A0K2XGP8-F1
#
_cell.length_a   1.000
_cell.length_b   1.000
_cell.length_c   1.000
_cell.angle_alpha   90.00
_cell.angle_beta   90.00
_cell.angle_gamma   90.00
#
_symmetry.space_group_name_H-M   'P 1'
#
loop_
_entity.id
_entity.type
_entity.pdbx_description
1 polymer ?
#
loop_
_entity_poly.entity_id
_entity_poly.type
_entity_poly.pdbx_seq_one_letter_code
_entity_poly.pdbx_strand_id
1 'polypeptide(L)'
;MSSQNGEDGILDCLIEVLGLDSPDSTYPRAFIEFGVQDYTESNTCFLLQKRNFIGLVIDGSVANIQCIRGQDIFCFYDLEAWCTFITKENINGP
;
A
#
# COMPACT_ATOMS: atom_id res chain seq x y z
N MET A 1 9.60 10.53 -6.63
CA MET A 1 8.68 11.26 -5.75
C MET A 1 8.96 10.76 -4.34
N SER A 2 9.24 11.66 -3.41
CA SER A 2 9.42 11.37 -1.98
C SER A 2 8.05 11.35 -1.30
N SER A 3 7.84 10.41 -0.37
CA SER A 3 6.70 10.41 0.56
C SER A 3 6.59 11.78 1.24
N GLN A 4 5.36 12.23 1.52
CA GLN A 4 5.11 13.46 2.25
C GLN A 4 6.01 13.51 3.52
N ASN A 5 6.78 14.59 3.67
CA ASN A 5 7.51 14.95 4.89
C ASN A 5 8.66 14.02 5.37
N GLY A 6 9.25 13.18 4.52
CA GLY A 6 10.44 12.40 4.91
C GLY A 6 10.14 11.17 5.76
N GLU A 7 8.90 10.66 5.68
CA GLU A 7 8.46 9.43 6.34
C GLU A 7 9.06 8.16 5.71
N ASP A 8 9.70 8.26 4.54
CA ASP A 8 10.48 7.17 3.94
C ASP A 8 11.47 6.56 4.95
N GLY A 9 12.14 7.40 5.76
CA GLY A 9 13.13 6.93 6.73
C GLY A 9 12.54 6.13 7.91
N ILE A 10 11.30 6.41 8.32
CA ILE A 10 10.68 5.67 9.43
C ILE A 10 10.13 4.32 8.95
N LEU A 11 9.54 4.27 7.75
CA LEU A 11 9.12 3.01 7.15
C LEU A 11 10.31 2.08 6.92
N ASP A 12 11.41 2.63 6.39
CA ASP A 12 12.63 1.86 6.14
C ASP A 12 13.21 1.29 7.44
N CYS A 13 13.29 2.12 8.48
CA CYS A 13 13.72 1.71 9.82
C CYS A 13 12.83 0.59 10.40
N LEU A 14 11.50 0.71 10.28
CA LEU A 14 10.58 -0.30 10.79
C LEU A 14 10.73 -1.64 10.05
N ILE A 15 10.91 -1.61 8.73
CA ILE A 15 11.14 -2.83 7.93
C ILE A 15 12.40 -3.55 8.39
N GLU A 16 13.47 -2.79 8.65
CA GLU A 16 14.76 -3.34 9.09
C GLU A 16 14.69 -3.88 10.52
N VAL A 17 14.16 -3.11 11.47
CA VAL A 17 14.06 -3.50 12.88
C VAL A 17 13.15 -4.72 13.07
N LEU A 18 12.08 -4.81 12.30
CA LEU A 18 11.13 -5.93 12.35
C LEU A 18 11.50 -7.08 11.41
N GLY A 19 12.53 -6.91 10.57
CA GLY A 19 12.99 -7.94 9.64
C GLY A 19 11.98 -8.32 8.56
N LEU A 20 11.07 -7.42 8.17
CA LEU A 20 9.91 -7.72 7.29
C LEU A 20 10.30 -8.07 5.85
N ASP A 21 11.47 -7.64 5.41
CA ASP A 21 12.04 -7.94 4.09
C ASP A 21 12.90 -9.23 4.14
N SER A 22 13.19 -9.79 5.32
CA SER A 22 14.09 -10.94 5.42
C SER A 22 13.43 -12.25 4.93
N PRO A 23 14.22 -13.21 4.41
CA PRO A 23 13.72 -14.54 4.03
C PRO A 23 13.11 -15.32 5.21
N ASP A 24 13.52 -14.99 6.43
CA ASP A 24 13.07 -15.64 7.66
C ASP A 24 11.83 -14.94 8.27
N SER A 25 11.29 -13.90 7.62
CA SER A 25 10.10 -13.20 8.07
C SER A 25 8.88 -14.13 8.09
N THR A 26 8.17 -14.15 9.21
CA THR A 26 6.87 -14.82 9.33
C THR A 26 5.76 -14.09 8.54
N TYR A 27 5.99 -12.83 8.19
CA TYR A 27 5.04 -12.01 7.44
C TYR A 27 5.40 -11.97 5.96
N PRO A 28 4.39 -11.96 5.06
CA PRO A 28 4.65 -11.75 3.66
C PRO A 28 5.23 -10.35 3.44
N ARG A 29 6.01 -10.20 2.36
CA ARG A 29 6.47 -8.90 1.86
C ARG A 29 5.32 -8.17 1.16
N ALA A 30 4.27 -7.88 1.93
CA ALA A 30 3.06 -7.26 1.44
C ALA A 30 2.51 -6.23 2.43
N PHE A 31 1.72 -5.28 1.92
CA PHE A 31 1.00 -4.31 2.74
C PHE A 31 -0.46 -4.22 2.33
N ILE A 32 -1.29 -3.72 3.26
CA ILE A 32 -2.67 -3.33 3.01
C ILE A 32 -2.86 -1.91 3.52
N GLU A 33 -3.43 -1.03 2.71
CA GLU A 33 -3.76 0.34 3.11
C GLU A 33 -5.23 0.67 2.83
N PHE A 34 -5.89 1.33 3.78
CA PHE A 34 -7.30 1.70 3.71
C PHE A 34 -7.43 3.23 3.67
N GLY A 35 -8.37 3.75 2.88
CA GLY A 35 -8.63 5.19 2.78
C GLY A 35 -7.53 5.93 2.05
N VAL A 36 -7.11 5.41 0.90
CA VAL A 36 -5.93 5.84 0.15
C VAL A 36 -6.15 7.04 -0.77
N GLN A 37 -7.39 7.53 -0.90
CA GLN A 37 -7.74 8.59 -1.84
C GLN A 37 -7.27 8.23 -3.26
N ASP A 38 -6.68 9.18 -4.00
CA ASP A 38 -6.15 8.91 -5.35
C ASP A 38 -4.77 8.26 -5.36
N TYR A 39 -4.17 7.93 -4.20
CA TYR A 39 -2.87 7.26 -4.06
C TYR A 39 -1.66 8.00 -4.64
N THR A 40 -1.81 9.27 -5.04
CA THR A 40 -0.71 10.03 -5.67
C THR A 40 0.42 10.38 -4.71
N GLU A 41 0.11 10.53 -3.42
CA GLU A 41 1.06 10.87 -2.35
C GLU A 41 1.00 9.87 -1.19
N SER A 42 0.84 8.57 -1.49
CA SER A 42 0.86 7.53 -0.45
C SER A 42 2.28 7.17 -0.02
N ASN A 43 2.46 6.99 1.29
CA ASN A 43 3.69 6.47 1.88
C ASN A 43 3.96 5.02 1.45
N THR A 44 2.92 4.24 1.18
CA THR A 44 3.11 2.84 0.77
C THR A 44 3.58 2.72 -0.68
N CYS A 45 3.55 3.80 -1.48
CA CYS A 45 4.23 3.86 -2.77
C CYS A 45 5.73 3.60 -2.63
N PHE A 46 6.36 4.02 -1.53
CA PHE A 46 7.75 3.70 -1.23
C PHE A 46 7.97 2.18 -1.13
N LEU A 47 7.06 1.45 -0.49
CA LEU A 47 7.16 0.01 -0.31
C LEU A 47 7.12 -0.73 -1.66
N LEU A 48 6.24 -0.30 -2.57
CA LEU A 48 6.19 -0.81 -3.94
C LEU A 48 7.49 -0.48 -4.69
N GLN A 49 7.86 0.80 -4.74
CA GLN A 49 8.89 1.30 -5.65
C GLN A 49 10.32 1.01 -5.20
N LYS A 50 10.57 0.95 -3.89
CA LYS A 50 11.92 0.85 -3.31
C LYS A 50 12.21 -0.51 -2.70
N ARG A 51 11.19 -1.20 -2.20
CA ARG A 51 11.35 -2.47 -1.49
C ARG A 51 10.66 -3.64 -2.20
N ASN A 52 9.99 -3.39 -3.33
CA ASN A 52 9.26 -4.38 -4.13
C ASN A 52 8.26 -5.20 -3.32
N PHE A 53 7.56 -4.55 -2.39
CA PHE A 53 6.42 -5.16 -1.71
C PHE A 53 5.26 -5.36 -2.68
N ILE A 54 4.37 -6.30 -2.35
CA ILE A 54 3.06 -6.46 -2.99
C ILE A 54 2.05 -5.62 -2.21
N GLY A 55 1.19 -4.88 -2.90
CA GLY A 55 0.26 -3.93 -2.28
C GLY A 55 -1.20 -4.28 -2.52
N LEU A 56 -2.03 -4.09 -1.50
CA LEU A 56 -3.48 -3.99 -1.63
C LEU A 56 -3.94 -2.65 -1.07
N VAL A 57 -4.61 -1.85 -1.89
CA VAL A 57 -5.20 -0.57 -1.47
C VAL A 57 -6.71 -0.61 -1.57
N ILE A 58 -7.39 -0.08 -0.56
CA ILE A 58 -8.85 -0.11 -0.45
C ILE A 58 -9.37 1.29 -0.17
N ASP A 59 -10.31 1.75 -0.97
CA ASP A 59 -10.99 3.04 -0.77
C ASP A 59 -12.49 2.90 -1.02
N GLY A 60 -13.30 3.68 -0.31
CA GLY A 60 -14.76 3.68 -0.48
C GLY A 60 -15.24 4.41 -1.73
N SER A 61 -14.38 5.21 -2.36
CA SER A 61 -14.72 6.01 -3.54
C SER A 61 -14.31 5.30 -4.84
N VAL A 62 -15.30 5.06 -5.70
CA VAL A 62 -15.07 4.52 -7.06
C VAL A 62 -14.14 5.42 -7.87
N ALA A 63 -14.29 6.75 -7.74
CA ALA A 63 -13.48 7.72 -8.48
C ALA A 63 -11.99 7.63 -8.09
N ASN A 64 -11.71 7.45 -6.80
CA ASN A 64 -10.37 7.24 -6.27
C ASN A 64 -9.75 5.97 -6.86
N ILE A 65 -10.45 4.84 -6.77
CA ILE A 65 -9.96 3.56 -7.31
C ILE A 65 -9.74 3.60 -8.82
N GLN A 66 -10.61 4.28 -9.58
CA GLN A 66 -10.41 4.48 -11.01
C GLN A 66 -9.18 5.34 -11.31
N CYS A 67 -8.93 6.38 -10.51
CA CYS A 67 -7.72 7.19 -10.62
C CYS A 67 -6.47 6.31 -10.42
N ILE A 68 -6.44 5.49 -9.37
CA ILE A 68 -5.31 4.59 -9.06
C ILE A 68 -5.05 3.62 -10.21
N ARG A 69 -6.10 2.95 -10.71
CA ARG A 69 -5.99 1.99 -11.82
C ARG A 69 -5.52 2.61 -13.13
N GLY A 70 -5.66 3.92 -13.29
CA GLY A 70 -5.16 4.67 -14.44
C GLY A 70 -3.71 5.14 -14.29
N GLN A 71 -3.09 4.97 -13.12
CA GLN A 71 -1.71 5.39 -12.88
C GLN A 71 -0.70 4.31 -13.28
N ASP A 72 0.47 4.77 -13.72
CA ASP A 72 1.60 3.93 -14.07
C ASP A 72 2.00 2.97 -12.94
N ILE A 73 1.93 3.42 -11.68
CA ILE A 73 2.31 2.60 -10.52
C ILE A 73 1.46 1.33 -10.41
N PHE A 74 0.19 1.39 -10.79
CA PHE A 74 -0.71 0.22 -10.79
C PHE A 74 -0.34 -0.79 -11.88
N CYS A 75 0.23 -0.33 -13.00
CA CYS A 75 0.62 -1.19 -14.10
C CYS A 75 2.03 -1.79 -13.95
N PHE A 76 2.94 -1.05 -13.30
CA PHE A 76 4.35 -1.45 -13.18
C PHE A 76 4.66 -2.26 -11.93
N TYR A 77 3.80 -2.24 -10.92
CA TYR A 77 4.00 -2.93 -9.64
C TYR A 77 2.85 -3.88 -9.33
N ASP A 78 3.10 -4.82 -8.42
CA ASP A 78 2.09 -5.77 -7.95
C ASP A 78 1.17 -5.08 -6.92
N LEU A 79 0.23 -4.29 -7.44
CA LEU A 79 -0.69 -3.47 -6.68
C LEU A 79 -2.13 -3.80 -7.07
N GLU A 80 -2.93 -4.22 -6.10
CA GLU A 80 -4.37 -4.35 -6.23
C GLU A 80 -5.10 -3.14 -5.64
N ALA A 81 -6.17 -2.69 -6.29
CA ALA A 81 -6.98 -1.56 -5.85
C ALA A 81 -8.47 -1.92 -5.80
N TRP A 82 -9.06 -1.96 -4.61
CA TRP A 82 -10.43 -2.42 -4.37
C TRP A 82 -11.34 -1.27 -3.91
N CYS A 83 -12.53 -1.19 -4.50
CA CYS A 83 -13.54 -0.21 -4.12
C CYS A 83 -14.50 -0.80 -3.10
N THR A 84 -14.18 -0.67 -1.82
CA THR A 84 -15.01 -1.18 -0.72
C THR A 84 -14.99 -0.21 0.44
N PHE A 85 -16.16 0.12 0.97
CA PHE A 85 -16.25 0.84 2.24
C PHE A 85 -16.10 -0.16 3.38
N ILE A 86 -14.97 -0.14 4.08
CA ILE A 86 -14.70 -1.06 5.19
C ILE A 86 -15.47 -0.62 6.43
N THR A 87 -16.26 -1.55 6.97
CA THR A 87 -17.00 -1.41 8.22
C THR A 87 -16.52 -2.47 9.20
N LYS A 88 -16.87 -2.32 10.48
CA LYS A 88 -16.55 -3.32 11.50
C LYS A 88 -17.12 -4.70 11.15
N GLU A 89 -18.23 -4.71 10.43
CA GLU A 89 -18.98 -5.91 10.06
C GLU A 89 -18.37 -6.65 8.86
N ASN A 90 -17.58 -5.97 8.00
CA ASN A 90 -17.05 -6.58 6.77
C ASN A 90 -15.53 -6.83 6.78
N ILE A 91 -14.81 -6.35 7.80
CA ILE A 91 -13.35 -6.47 7.87
C ILE A 91 -12.85 -7.92 7.98
N ASN A 92 -13.68 -8.84 8.49
CA ASN A 92 -13.36 -10.27 8.57
C ASN A 92 -13.71 -11.06 7.30
N GLY A 93 -14.14 -10.37 6.23
CA GLY A 93 -14.73 -10.98 5.04
C GLY A 93 -16.25 -11.16 5.14
N PRO A 94 -16.92 -11.53 4.04
CA PRO A 94 -18.31 -11.96 4.04
C PRO A 94 -18.53 -13.30 4.77
#